data_AF-A0A367W4V5-F1
#
_entry.id   AF-A0A367W4V5-F1
#
_cell.length_a   1.000
_cell.length_b   1.000
_cell.length_c   1.000
_cell.angle_alpha   90.00
_cell.angle_beta   90.00
_cell.angle_gamma   90.00
#
_symmetry.space_group_name_H-M   'P 1'
#
loop_
_entity.id
_entity.type
_entity.pdbx_description
1 polymer ?
#
loop_
_entity_poly.entity_id
_entity_poly.type
_entity_poly.pdbx_seq_one_letter_code
_entity_poly.pdbx_strand_id
1 'polypeptide(L)'
;MTQDLFDPYAPVPETPVKSGNTPEFSVSDLSNALKRTVEDAFSFVRVRGEISGFKQASSGHMYLALKDDKAVLDGVCWRGQATKLGLVPEDGMEVIVTGRLTTFPGRSKYQIVIESMEVAGEGALLKLLEERKKKLAAEGLFDPDRKKPIPFLPNVIGIVTSPTGAVIRDIMHRLRERFPRRVLLWPVLVQGQGAAEQVAEAVRGFNDLLPYGQIPRPDLLIVARGGGSLEDLWCFNEEIVARAVADSDIPVISAVGHETDTTLIDFVSDLRAPTPTGAAEKAVPVRMDLIGQVEEDGLRLAQAVRRLGLEKKTALESLARGLGDPKRMLEERAQTLDNWADRLPRATVNLTQQARARLNEASARLVSPREQLSEKRGRLENASLRLDGAMKSALQMQKSRLDRASAGLRKSDIERDVNRGGKQITDLGARMQAAVGNVVKREAEGLARYDRLLESYSYRNVLKRGFAVVRDGAGNLVGKSGDLVTGQSYDLEMGDGITRVTAGDSAAVVTPEPTSGPAPVRASVSVPVPAQDKDDSANIVAEDAAISAPETSAKPKPAKKKNPRPQEDDRQGSLL
;
A
#
# COMPACT_ATOMS: atom_id res chain seq x y z
N MET A 1 -129.46 -29.28 41.77
CA MET A 1 -130.94 -29.15 41.73
C MET A 1 -131.35 -29.15 40.26
N THR A 2 -132.57 -29.57 39.97
CA THR A 2 -133.06 -29.85 38.61
C THR A 2 -133.53 -28.60 37.87
N GLN A 3 -133.50 -28.67 36.54
CA GLN A 3 -134.41 -27.93 35.65
C GLN A 3 -134.99 -28.91 34.64
N ASP A 4 -136.24 -28.67 34.25
CA ASP A 4 -137.06 -29.62 33.48
C ASP A 4 -136.76 -29.63 31.97
N LEU A 5 -137.07 -30.76 31.33
CA LEU A 5 -136.94 -30.97 29.88
C LEU A 5 -138.28 -30.91 29.12
N PHE A 6 -139.37 -30.54 29.78
CA PHE A 6 -140.72 -30.49 29.20
C PHE A 6 -141.44 -29.17 29.54
N ASP A 7 -141.13 -28.11 28.80
CA ASP A 7 -141.97 -26.91 28.71
C ASP A 7 -142.88 -27.00 27.46
N PRO A 8 -144.22 -27.04 27.60
CA PRO A 8 -145.14 -27.10 26.46
C PRO A 8 -145.32 -25.77 25.72
N TYR A 9 -144.64 -24.68 26.10
CA TYR A 9 -144.73 -23.36 25.45
C TYR A 9 -143.59 -23.03 24.47
N ALA A 10 -142.76 -24.01 24.08
CA ALA A 10 -141.74 -23.80 23.06
C ALA A 10 -142.36 -23.42 21.68
N PRO A 11 -142.06 -22.24 21.11
CA PRO A 11 -142.63 -21.83 19.83
C PRO A 11 -142.05 -22.64 18.66
N VAL A 12 -142.91 -22.99 17.70
CA VAL A 12 -142.54 -23.75 16.50
C VAL A 12 -141.65 -22.88 15.59
N PRO A 13 -140.52 -23.39 15.07
CA PRO A 13 -139.72 -22.66 14.11
C PRO A 13 -140.42 -22.59 12.74
N GLU A 14 -140.77 -21.40 12.28
CA GLU A 14 -141.32 -21.19 10.95
C GLU A 14 -140.27 -21.44 9.86
N THR A 15 -140.63 -22.24 8.85
CA THR A 15 -139.75 -22.54 7.71
C THR A 15 -139.74 -21.37 6.72
N PRO A 16 -138.57 -20.80 6.35
CA PRO A 16 -138.53 -19.60 5.52
C PRO A 16 -138.96 -19.84 4.07
N VAL A 17 -139.76 -18.91 3.54
CA VAL A 17 -140.12 -18.84 2.12
C VAL A 17 -138.93 -18.33 1.31
N LYS A 18 -138.72 -18.87 0.10
CA LYS A 18 -137.58 -18.50 -0.76
C LYS A 18 -137.83 -17.21 -1.55
N SER A 19 -136.95 -16.23 -1.39
CA SER A 19 -136.71 -15.12 -2.32
C SER A 19 -135.23 -15.10 -2.73
N GLY A 20 -134.96 -14.76 -4.00
CA GLY A 20 -133.62 -14.38 -4.52
C GLY A 20 -132.50 -15.43 -4.49
N ASN A 21 -131.85 -15.69 -5.63
CA ASN A 21 -130.50 -16.29 -5.64
C ASN A 21 -129.40 -15.23 -5.43
N THR A 22 -129.70 -14.22 -4.62
CA THR A 22 -128.83 -13.11 -4.22
C THR A 22 -129.03 -12.96 -2.72
N PRO A 23 -127.99 -13.12 -1.88
CA PRO A 23 -128.16 -13.09 -0.44
C PRO A 23 -128.66 -11.71 0.03
N GLU A 24 -129.84 -11.70 0.65
CA GLU A 24 -130.41 -10.52 1.30
C GLU A 24 -129.63 -10.25 2.60
N PHE A 25 -128.62 -9.37 2.52
CA PHE A 25 -127.88 -8.91 3.69
C PHE A 25 -128.71 -7.92 4.51
N SER A 26 -128.76 -8.07 5.84
CA SER A 26 -129.22 -6.96 6.69
C SER A 26 -128.24 -5.78 6.60
N VAL A 27 -128.69 -4.57 7.00
CA VAL A 27 -127.83 -3.38 7.04
C VAL A 27 -126.56 -3.62 7.89
N SER A 28 -126.70 -4.39 8.98
CA SER A 28 -125.61 -4.80 9.85
C SER A 28 -124.65 -5.76 9.15
N ASP A 29 -125.17 -6.77 8.44
CA ASP A 29 -124.33 -7.77 7.75
C ASP A 29 -123.59 -7.16 6.57
N LEU A 30 -124.25 -6.30 5.79
CA LEU A 30 -123.63 -5.56 4.69
C LEU A 30 -122.54 -4.62 5.20
N SER A 31 -122.79 -3.88 6.28
CA SER A 31 -121.77 -3.00 6.88
C SER A 31 -120.59 -3.78 7.46
N ASN A 32 -120.82 -4.96 8.04
CA ASN A 32 -119.76 -5.83 8.55
C ASN A 32 -118.99 -6.53 7.41
N ALA A 33 -119.64 -6.86 6.29
CA ALA A 33 -119.01 -7.37 5.09
C ALA A 33 -118.08 -6.32 4.45
N LEU A 34 -118.59 -5.08 4.23
CA LEU A 34 -117.75 -3.97 3.78
C LEU A 34 -116.57 -3.73 4.72
N LYS A 35 -116.80 -3.77 6.05
CA LYS A 35 -115.71 -3.60 7.02
C LYS A 35 -114.58 -4.60 6.80
N ARG A 36 -114.91 -5.89 6.68
CA ARG A 36 -113.91 -6.96 6.43
C ARG A 36 -113.18 -6.73 5.12
N THR A 37 -113.92 -6.57 4.02
CA THR A 37 -113.32 -6.35 2.68
C THR A 37 -112.40 -5.13 2.65
N VAL A 38 -112.73 -4.04 3.37
CA VAL A 38 -111.86 -2.86 3.49
C VAL A 38 -110.64 -3.14 4.38
N GLU A 39 -110.79 -3.75 5.54
CA GLU A 39 -109.67 -4.07 6.44
C GLU A 39 -108.71 -5.11 5.84
N ASP A 40 -109.21 -6.05 5.03
CA ASP A 40 -108.42 -7.07 4.31
C ASP A 40 -107.70 -6.49 3.08
N ALA A 41 -108.38 -5.66 2.27
CA ALA A 41 -107.78 -5.05 1.08
C ALA A 41 -106.83 -3.88 1.38
N PHE A 42 -107.05 -3.18 2.51
CA PHE A 42 -106.32 -1.98 2.91
C PHE A 42 -105.74 -2.11 4.34
N SER A 43 -105.21 -3.30 4.65
CA SER A 43 -104.60 -3.62 5.96
C SER A 43 -103.43 -2.71 6.35
N PHE A 44 -102.70 -2.17 5.36
CA PHE A 44 -101.57 -1.26 5.53
C PHE A 44 -101.48 -0.32 4.32
N VAL A 45 -101.69 0.99 4.54
CA VAL A 45 -101.74 2.02 3.50
C VAL A 45 -100.94 3.25 3.94
N ARG A 46 -100.27 3.91 2.99
CA ARG A 46 -99.68 5.24 3.16
C ARG A 46 -100.53 6.27 2.43
N VAL A 47 -101.04 7.27 3.13
CA VAL A 47 -101.91 8.33 2.61
C VAL A 47 -101.24 9.68 2.83
N ARG A 48 -101.13 10.48 1.77
CA ARG A 48 -100.71 11.89 1.86
C ARG A 48 -101.95 12.78 1.95
N GLY A 49 -101.89 13.83 2.77
CA GLY A 49 -102.92 14.86 2.83
C GLY A 49 -102.58 15.96 3.83
N GLU A 50 -103.28 17.08 3.75
CA GLU A 50 -103.16 18.17 4.72
C GLU A 50 -104.06 17.89 5.93
N ILE A 51 -103.55 18.12 7.15
CA ILE A 51 -104.30 17.95 8.40
C ILE A 51 -105.36 19.06 8.51
N SER A 52 -106.59 18.67 8.86
CA SER A 52 -107.70 19.60 9.11
C SER A 52 -108.63 19.11 10.22
N GLY A 53 -109.13 20.02 11.06
CA GLY A 53 -110.08 19.72 12.12
C GLY A 53 -109.49 18.94 13.30
N PHE A 54 -108.17 19.02 13.54
CA PHE A 54 -107.46 18.33 14.60
C PHE A 54 -108.07 18.59 15.98
N LYS A 55 -108.39 17.50 16.69
CA LYS A 55 -109.00 17.48 18.02
C LYS A 55 -108.39 16.39 18.88
N GLN A 56 -107.72 16.79 19.95
CA GLN A 56 -107.32 15.88 21.02
C GLN A 56 -108.46 15.74 22.03
N ALA A 57 -108.95 14.52 22.23
CA ALA A 57 -109.96 14.22 23.24
C ALA A 57 -109.32 14.06 24.63
N SER A 58 -110.08 14.30 25.70
CA SER A 58 -109.64 14.17 27.10
C SER A 58 -109.19 12.74 27.48
N SER A 59 -109.57 11.72 26.69
CA SER A 59 -109.05 10.35 26.78
C SER A 59 -107.62 10.18 26.25
N GLY A 60 -107.02 11.22 25.67
CA GLY A 60 -105.73 11.16 24.97
C GLY A 60 -105.82 10.43 23.63
N HIS A 61 -106.96 10.47 22.95
CA HIS A 61 -107.09 10.05 21.56
C HIS A 61 -107.07 11.28 20.66
N MET A 62 -106.48 11.16 19.47
CA MET A 62 -106.40 12.25 18.51
C MET A 62 -107.29 11.92 17.31
N TYR A 63 -108.12 12.87 16.93
CA TYR A 63 -108.97 12.83 15.75
C TYR A 63 -108.55 13.96 14.81
N LEU A 64 -108.47 13.67 13.52
CA LEU A 64 -108.13 14.63 12.47
C LEU A 64 -108.78 14.19 11.17
N ALA A 65 -108.90 15.08 10.19
CA ALA A 65 -109.19 14.71 8.81
C ALA A 65 -107.94 14.97 7.95
N LEU A 66 -107.66 14.05 7.03
CA LEU A 66 -106.71 14.27 5.95
C LEU A 66 -107.50 14.75 4.73
N LYS A 67 -107.19 15.94 4.23
CA LYS A 67 -107.79 16.50 3.00
C LYS A 67 -106.79 16.53 1.84
N ASP A 68 -107.33 16.44 0.65
CA ASP A 68 -106.71 16.60 -0.66
C ASP A 68 -107.68 17.41 -1.56
N ASP A 69 -107.25 17.86 -2.73
CA ASP A 69 -108.01 18.73 -3.66
C ASP A 69 -109.46 18.26 -3.95
N LYS A 70 -109.72 16.96 -3.80
CA LYS A 70 -110.98 16.30 -4.22
C LYS A 70 -111.60 15.38 -3.15
N ALA A 71 -110.94 15.18 -2.01
CA ALA A 71 -111.32 14.14 -1.04
C ALA A 71 -110.98 14.52 0.40
N VAL A 72 -111.70 13.91 1.35
CA VAL A 72 -111.45 14.03 2.79
C VAL A 72 -111.60 12.65 3.43
N LEU A 73 -110.65 12.26 4.27
CA LEU A 73 -110.61 10.99 5.00
C LEU A 73 -110.50 11.26 6.50
N ASP A 74 -111.47 10.76 7.29
CA ASP A 74 -111.40 10.82 8.75
C ASP A 74 -110.23 9.94 9.27
N GLY A 75 -109.50 10.42 10.28
CA GLY A 75 -108.35 9.76 10.87
C GLY A 75 -108.41 9.70 12.39
N VAL A 76 -107.99 8.58 12.97
CA VAL A 76 -107.94 8.37 14.43
C VAL A 76 -106.59 7.79 14.86
N CYS A 77 -105.97 8.41 15.86
CA CYS A 77 -104.79 7.87 16.55
C CYS A 77 -105.12 7.56 18.01
N TRP A 78 -105.02 6.28 18.37
CA TRP A 78 -105.26 5.78 19.72
C TRP A 78 -104.12 6.19 20.67
N ARG A 79 -104.41 6.39 21.95
CA ARG A 79 -103.47 6.91 22.96
C ARG A 79 -102.08 6.23 22.93
N GLY A 80 -102.04 4.90 22.83
CA GLY A 80 -100.80 4.13 22.80
C GLY A 80 -99.92 4.30 21.55
N GLN A 81 -100.47 4.83 20.45
CA GLN A 81 -99.70 5.26 19.28
C GLN A 81 -99.49 6.78 19.29
N ALA A 82 -100.44 7.56 19.80
CA ALA A 82 -100.32 9.03 19.92
C ALA A 82 -99.08 9.45 20.72
N THR A 83 -98.74 8.73 21.80
CA THR A 83 -97.50 8.97 22.58
C THR A 83 -96.21 8.51 21.88
N LYS A 84 -96.30 7.76 20.76
CA LYS A 84 -95.15 7.33 19.93
C LYS A 84 -94.95 8.17 18.68
N LEU A 85 -95.93 9.00 18.30
CA LEU A 85 -95.76 9.99 17.26
C LEU A 85 -94.81 11.07 17.78
N GLY A 86 -93.58 11.11 17.26
CA GLY A 86 -92.59 12.15 17.57
C GLY A 86 -92.91 13.53 16.97
N LEU A 87 -94.03 13.64 16.26
CA LEU A 87 -94.56 14.83 15.63
C LEU A 87 -95.83 15.29 16.38
N VAL A 88 -95.94 16.58 16.66
CA VAL A 88 -97.19 17.19 17.13
C VAL A 88 -98.00 17.61 15.90
N PRO A 89 -99.15 16.97 15.60
CA PRO A 89 -99.98 17.37 14.47
C PRO A 89 -100.72 18.68 14.75
N GLU A 90 -100.69 19.59 13.77
CA GLU A 90 -101.44 20.85 13.75
C GLU A 90 -102.21 20.97 12.43
N ASP A 91 -103.33 21.70 12.44
CA ASP A 91 -104.10 21.99 11.22
C ASP A 91 -103.26 22.82 10.24
N GLY A 92 -103.22 22.41 8.97
CA GLY A 92 -102.41 23.04 7.92
C GLY A 92 -101.13 22.29 7.53
N MET A 93 -100.69 21.28 8.31
CA MET A 93 -99.51 20.48 7.94
C MET A 93 -99.84 19.48 6.81
N GLU A 94 -99.04 19.46 5.74
CA GLU A 94 -99.03 18.35 4.78
C GLU A 94 -98.24 17.17 5.35
N VAL A 95 -98.90 16.02 5.53
CA VAL A 95 -98.32 14.82 6.14
C VAL A 95 -98.53 13.57 5.30
N ILE A 96 -97.63 12.61 5.48
CA ILE A 96 -97.77 11.23 5.03
C ILE A 96 -98.11 10.38 6.26
N VAL A 97 -99.33 9.89 6.33
CA VAL A 97 -99.85 9.01 7.38
C VAL A 97 -99.74 7.57 6.92
N THR A 98 -99.23 6.70 7.79
CA THR A 98 -99.21 5.25 7.57
C THR A 98 -100.12 4.56 8.58
N GLY A 99 -100.95 3.63 8.13
CA GLY A 99 -101.90 2.95 9.00
C GLY A 99 -102.88 2.02 8.26
N ARG A 100 -103.97 1.65 8.94
CA ARG A 100 -105.00 0.73 8.41
C ARG A 100 -106.31 1.43 8.14
N LEU A 101 -106.92 1.18 6.99
CA LEU A 101 -108.27 1.66 6.69
C LEU A 101 -109.31 0.76 7.36
N THR A 102 -110.30 1.35 8.01
CA THR A 102 -111.42 0.65 8.66
C THR A 102 -112.72 1.42 8.45
N THR A 103 -113.86 0.80 8.74
CA THR A 103 -115.18 1.46 8.69
C THR A 103 -115.86 1.42 10.05
N PHE A 104 -116.46 2.53 10.48
CA PHE A 104 -117.30 2.57 11.67
C PHE A 104 -118.74 2.10 11.35
N PRO A 105 -119.18 0.89 11.77
CA PRO A 105 -120.41 0.29 11.22
C PRO A 105 -121.68 1.07 11.57
N GLY A 106 -121.73 1.70 12.75
CA GLY A 106 -122.89 2.46 13.21
C GLY A 106 -123.15 3.78 12.46
N ARG A 107 -122.30 4.18 11.50
CA ARG A 107 -122.48 5.36 10.63
C ARG A 107 -121.98 5.18 9.18
N SER A 108 -121.58 3.97 8.79
CA SER A 108 -121.05 3.64 7.45
C SER A 108 -119.95 4.58 6.93
N LYS A 109 -119.11 5.12 7.83
CA LYS A 109 -117.99 6.00 7.48
C LYS A 109 -116.67 5.23 7.40
N TYR A 110 -115.84 5.56 6.40
CA TYR A 110 -114.45 5.14 6.30
C TYR A 110 -113.57 6.02 7.19
N GLN A 111 -112.57 5.43 7.85
CA GLN A 111 -111.57 6.13 8.66
C GLN A 111 -110.23 5.41 8.65
N ILE A 112 -109.11 6.12 8.73
CA ILE A 112 -107.77 5.53 8.89
C ILE A 112 -107.35 5.48 10.36
N VAL A 113 -106.92 4.30 10.82
CA VAL A 113 -106.24 4.13 12.12
C VAL A 113 -104.76 4.42 11.92
N ILE A 114 -104.28 5.50 12.53
CA ILE A 114 -102.92 6.03 12.34
C ILE A 114 -101.93 5.23 13.19
N GLU A 115 -100.94 4.62 12.53
CA GLU A 115 -99.84 3.89 13.16
C GLU A 115 -98.55 4.73 13.21
N SER A 116 -98.24 5.48 12.13
CA SER A 116 -97.18 6.50 12.08
C SER A 116 -97.59 7.73 11.22
N MET A 117 -96.85 8.83 11.36
CA MET A 117 -97.05 10.08 10.62
C MET A 117 -95.69 10.76 10.38
N GLU A 118 -95.48 11.22 9.16
CA GLU A 118 -94.26 11.87 8.65
C GLU A 118 -94.65 13.19 7.97
N VAL A 119 -93.81 14.24 8.00
CA VAL A 119 -94.10 15.51 7.31
C VAL A 119 -93.74 15.40 5.83
N ALA A 120 -94.60 15.87 4.93
CA ALA A 120 -94.44 15.66 3.48
C ALA A 120 -93.38 16.56 2.80
N GLY A 121 -92.88 17.59 3.51
CA GLY A 121 -92.07 18.67 2.95
C GLY A 121 -90.58 18.37 2.70
N GLU A 122 -89.93 17.54 3.54
CA GLU A 122 -88.48 17.31 3.49
C GLU A 122 -88.00 16.83 2.11
N GLY A 123 -88.78 15.96 1.45
CA GLY A 123 -88.46 15.41 0.13
C GLY A 123 -88.41 16.47 -0.99
N ALA A 124 -89.15 17.57 -0.87
CA ALA A 124 -89.08 18.68 -1.83
C ALA A 124 -87.78 19.49 -1.64
N LEU A 125 -87.40 19.75 -0.39
CA LEU A 125 -86.14 20.43 -0.05
C LEU A 125 -84.92 19.58 -0.46
N LEU A 126 -84.91 18.28 -0.15
CA LEU A 126 -83.83 17.37 -0.56
C LEU A 126 -83.66 17.32 -2.09
N LYS A 127 -84.76 17.33 -2.85
CA LYS A 127 -84.71 17.40 -4.33
C LYS A 127 -84.10 18.72 -4.82
N LEU A 128 -84.48 19.85 -4.25
CA LEU A 128 -83.89 21.16 -4.58
C LEU A 128 -82.40 21.24 -4.19
N LEU A 129 -82.00 20.61 -3.08
CA LEU A 129 -80.60 20.51 -2.66
C LEU A 129 -79.78 19.69 -3.65
N GLU A 130 -80.29 18.53 -4.09
CA GLU A 130 -79.65 17.73 -5.13
C GLU A 130 -79.52 18.49 -6.46
N GLU A 131 -80.56 19.20 -6.90
CA GLU A 131 -80.54 19.98 -8.14
C GLU A 131 -79.52 21.11 -8.09
N ARG A 132 -79.47 21.87 -6.98
CA ARG A 132 -78.44 22.89 -6.72
C ARG A 132 -77.03 22.28 -6.66
N LYS A 133 -76.86 21.16 -5.97
CA LYS A 133 -75.58 20.45 -5.87
C LYS A 133 -75.09 19.97 -7.24
N LYS A 134 -75.97 19.40 -8.07
CA LYS A 134 -75.65 18.96 -9.44
C LYS A 134 -75.26 20.16 -10.33
N LYS A 135 -75.97 21.28 -10.23
CA LYS A 135 -75.63 22.52 -10.94
C LYS A 135 -74.24 23.04 -10.56
N LEU A 136 -73.98 23.29 -9.27
CA LEU A 136 -72.71 23.89 -8.84
C LEU A 136 -71.51 22.93 -8.97
N ALA A 137 -71.73 21.62 -8.90
CA ALA A 137 -70.72 20.62 -9.26
C ALA A 137 -70.33 20.70 -10.74
N ALA A 138 -71.30 20.88 -11.65
CA ALA A 138 -71.03 21.03 -13.08
C ALA A 138 -70.34 22.37 -13.43
N GLU A 139 -70.39 23.35 -12.53
CA GLU A 139 -69.64 24.61 -12.61
C GLU A 139 -68.23 24.53 -11.96
N GLY A 140 -67.81 23.39 -11.41
CA GLY A 140 -66.50 23.23 -10.74
C GLY A 140 -66.37 23.92 -9.38
N LEU A 141 -67.49 24.30 -8.73
CA LEU A 141 -67.44 25.01 -7.43
C LEU A 141 -67.03 24.12 -6.25
N PHE A 142 -66.91 22.81 -6.44
CA PHE A 142 -66.49 21.85 -5.41
C PHE A 142 -65.10 21.23 -5.67
N ASP A 143 -64.41 21.65 -6.73
CA ASP A 143 -63.15 21.04 -7.16
C ASP A 143 -62.07 21.19 -6.07
N PRO A 144 -61.33 20.11 -5.74
CA PRO A 144 -60.36 20.13 -4.65
C PRO A 144 -59.22 21.13 -4.90
N ASP A 145 -58.86 21.37 -6.16
CA ASP A 145 -57.79 22.29 -6.56
C ASP A 145 -58.14 23.77 -6.32
N ARG A 146 -59.42 24.10 -6.08
CA ARG A 146 -59.83 25.45 -5.62
C ARG A 146 -59.62 25.67 -4.12
N LYS A 147 -59.47 24.60 -3.33
CA LYS A 147 -59.45 24.67 -1.86
C LYS A 147 -58.09 25.12 -1.34
N LYS A 148 -58.11 26.02 -0.38
CA LYS A 148 -56.95 26.74 0.14
C LYS A 148 -56.41 26.08 1.41
N PRO A 149 -55.08 26.01 1.58
CA PRO A 149 -54.50 25.51 2.81
C PRO A 149 -54.84 26.46 3.97
N ILE A 150 -55.39 25.92 5.05
CA ILE A 150 -55.69 26.70 6.26
C ILE A 150 -54.37 27.11 6.93
N PRO A 151 -54.22 28.40 7.34
CA PRO A 151 -53.02 28.86 8.02
C PRO A 151 -52.77 28.07 9.31
N PHE A 152 -51.53 27.66 9.55
CA PHE A 152 -51.17 26.88 10.74
C PHE A 152 -51.46 27.62 12.07
N LEU A 153 -51.44 28.96 12.08
CA LEU A 153 -51.73 29.76 13.27
C LEU A 153 -52.27 31.16 12.89
N PRO A 154 -53.55 31.28 12.44
CA PRO A 154 -54.13 32.56 12.01
C PRO A 154 -54.07 33.59 13.15
N ASN A 155 -53.64 34.83 12.87
CA ASN A 155 -53.59 35.92 13.84
C ASN A 155 -54.98 36.46 14.15
N VAL A 156 -55.80 36.57 13.12
CA VAL A 156 -57.17 37.11 13.16
C VAL A 156 -58.12 36.08 12.55
N ILE A 157 -59.07 35.60 13.36
CA ILE A 157 -60.14 34.69 12.93
C ILE A 157 -61.44 35.50 12.81
N GLY A 158 -62.03 35.51 11.62
CA GLY A 158 -63.38 36.03 11.39
C GLY A 158 -64.41 34.95 11.69
N ILE A 159 -65.49 35.29 12.40
CA ILE A 159 -66.61 34.39 12.66
C ILE A 159 -67.89 35.03 12.12
N VAL A 160 -68.63 34.28 11.31
CA VAL A 160 -69.95 34.65 10.78
C VAL A 160 -70.99 33.79 11.50
N THR A 161 -71.67 34.37 12.50
CA THR A 161 -72.72 33.69 13.29
C THR A 161 -73.58 34.69 14.07
N SER A 162 -74.59 34.20 14.79
CA SER A 162 -75.46 35.02 15.65
C SER A 162 -74.74 35.40 16.97
N PRO A 163 -74.79 36.68 17.41
CA PRO A 163 -74.09 37.14 18.60
C PRO A 163 -74.65 36.58 19.94
N THR A 164 -75.87 36.07 19.95
CA THR A 164 -76.54 35.57 21.17
C THR A 164 -76.45 34.05 21.36
N GLY A 165 -76.07 33.30 20.33
CA GLY A 165 -76.09 31.82 20.32
C GLY A 165 -75.08 31.16 21.26
N ALA A 166 -75.27 29.88 21.56
CA ALA A 166 -74.27 29.06 22.27
C ALA A 166 -72.98 28.93 21.43
N VAL A 167 -73.15 28.64 20.14
CA VAL A 167 -72.14 28.55 19.07
C VAL A 167 -70.92 29.46 19.26
N ILE A 168 -71.13 30.78 19.40
CA ILE A 168 -70.04 31.75 19.55
C ILE A 168 -69.33 31.63 20.91
N ARG A 169 -70.04 31.29 21.99
CA ARG A 169 -69.45 31.03 23.31
C ARG A 169 -68.61 29.76 23.29
N ASP A 170 -69.09 28.72 22.61
CA ASP A 170 -68.41 27.42 22.51
C ASP A 170 -67.11 27.53 21.69
N ILE A 171 -67.15 28.20 20.54
CA ILE A 171 -65.96 28.54 19.75
C ILE A 171 -64.98 29.37 20.58
N MET A 172 -65.45 30.43 21.25
CA MET A 172 -64.60 31.29 22.07
C MET A 172 -64.00 30.55 23.29
N HIS A 173 -64.68 29.55 23.84
CA HIS A 173 -64.12 28.69 24.89
C HIS A 173 -62.98 27.84 24.33
N ARG A 174 -63.22 27.05 23.27
CA ARG A 174 -62.21 26.17 22.68
C ARG A 174 -60.99 26.95 22.15
N LEU A 175 -61.19 28.14 21.58
CA LEU A 175 -60.07 29.02 21.20
C LEU A 175 -59.26 29.49 22.42
N ARG A 176 -59.90 29.92 23.51
CA ARG A 176 -59.19 30.34 24.74
C ARG A 176 -58.43 29.19 25.41
N GLU A 177 -59.01 28.00 25.38
CA GLU A 177 -58.47 26.76 25.94
C GLU A 177 -57.27 26.24 25.13
N ARG A 178 -57.40 26.20 23.79
CA ARG A 178 -56.45 25.56 22.88
C ARG A 178 -55.33 26.50 22.43
N PHE A 179 -55.65 27.69 21.90
CA PHE A 179 -54.69 28.76 21.59
C PHE A 179 -55.43 30.11 21.40
N PRO A 180 -55.33 31.07 22.35
CA PRO A 180 -55.97 32.38 22.22
C PRO A 180 -55.45 33.19 21.02
N ARG A 181 -56.35 33.61 20.12
CA ARG A 181 -56.07 34.50 18.97
C ARG A 181 -57.09 35.66 18.92
N ARG A 182 -56.87 36.67 18.07
CA ARG A 182 -57.82 37.77 17.88
C ARG A 182 -59.02 37.25 17.09
N VAL A 183 -60.22 37.53 17.58
CA VAL A 183 -61.47 37.14 16.92
C VAL A 183 -62.25 38.39 16.52
N LEU A 184 -62.78 38.39 15.30
CA LEU A 184 -63.72 39.38 14.79
C LEU A 184 -65.06 38.68 14.52
N LEU A 185 -66.12 39.15 15.17
CA LEU A 185 -67.48 38.63 14.94
C LEU A 185 -68.20 39.55 13.95
N TRP A 186 -68.68 38.99 12.84
CA TRP A 186 -69.70 39.63 12.01
C TRP A 186 -71.06 39.06 12.42
N PRO A 187 -71.92 39.84 13.11
CA PRO A 187 -73.21 39.36 13.56
C PRO A 187 -74.16 39.23 12.37
N VAL A 188 -74.74 38.04 12.20
CA VAL A 188 -75.72 37.75 11.14
C VAL A 188 -76.94 37.00 11.70
N LEU A 189 -78.08 37.14 11.03
CA LEU A 189 -79.15 36.14 11.14
C LEU A 189 -78.64 34.82 10.56
N VAL A 190 -78.66 33.76 11.37
CA VAL A 190 -78.24 32.41 10.97
C VAL A 190 -79.41 31.52 10.53
N GLN A 191 -80.65 32.03 10.59
CA GLN A 191 -81.89 31.31 10.29
C GLN A 191 -83.01 32.28 9.87
N GLY A 192 -84.00 31.78 9.12
CA GLY A 192 -85.13 32.57 8.63
C GLY A 192 -84.84 33.37 7.35
N GLN A 193 -85.85 34.08 6.87
CA GLN A 193 -85.76 34.89 5.64
C GLN A 193 -84.75 36.04 5.79
N GLY A 194 -83.90 36.25 4.78
CA GLY A 194 -82.83 37.25 4.81
C GLY A 194 -81.51 36.76 5.44
N ALA A 195 -81.44 35.52 5.92
CA ALA A 195 -80.23 34.95 6.54
C ALA A 195 -79.14 34.62 5.50
N ALA A 196 -79.51 34.07 4.33
CA ALA A 196 -78.56 33.68 3.30
C ALA A 196 -77.81 34.90 2.73
N GLU A 197 -78.54 36.00 2.52
CA GLU A 197 -78.01 37.27 2.04
C GLU A 197 -77.05 37.89 3.07
N GLN A 198 -77.40 37.86 4.37
CA GLN A 198 -76.51 38.36 5.44
C GLN A 198 -75.24 37.51 5.60
N VAL A 199 -75.33 36.19 5.49
CA VAL A 199 -74.15 35.30 5.53
C VAL A 199 -73.23 35.56 4.33
N ALA A 200 -73.80 35.69 3.13
CA ALA A 200 -73.03 36.00 1.92
C ALA A 200 -72.36 37.39 1.99
N GLU A 201 -73.07 38.40 2.48
CA GLU A 201 -72.56 39.75 2.64
C GLU A 201 -71.48 39.83 3.73
N ALA A 202 -71.60 39.07 4.82
CA ALA A 202 -70.58 39.00 5.86
C ALA A 202 -69.27 38.36 5.35
N VAL A 203 -69.35 37.34 4.49
CA VAL A 203 -68.16 36.74 3.85
C VAL A 203 -67.51 37.72 2.87
N ARG A 204 -68.29 38.44 2.05
CA ARG A 204 -67.76 39.49 1.16
C ARG A 204 -67.14 40.65 1.92
N GLY A 205 -67.88 41.21 2.88
CA GLY A 205 -67.42 42.32 3.72
C GLY A 205 -66.17 42.02 4.53
N PHE A 206 -65.92 40.76 4.92
CA PHE A 206 -64.63 40.35 5.49
C PHE A 206 -63.49 40.31 4.45
N ASN A 207 -63.78 39.98 3.19
CA ASN A 207 -62.79 40.01 2.11
C ASN A 207 -62.47 41.44 1.63
N ASP A 208 -63.45 42.35 1.65
CA ASP A 208 -63.27 43.76 1.30
C ASP A 208 -62.43 44.56 2.34
N LEU A 209 -62.13 43.97 3.51
CA LEU A 209 -61.25 44.59 4.51
C LEU A 209 -59.81 44.71 4.00
N LEU A 210 -59.24 45.90 4.16
CA LEU A 210 -57.82 46.15 3.91
C LEU A 210 -56.95 45.39 4.94
N PRO A 211 -55.87 44.69 4.52
CA PRO A 211 -55.00 43.94 5.43
C PRO A 211 -54.44 44.75 6.61
N TYR A 212 -54.21 46.05 6.41
CA TYR A 212 -53.66 46.98 7.41
C TYR A 212 -54.67 48.04 7.87
N GLY A 213 -55.97 47.78 7.75
CA GLY A 213 -57.03 48.67 8.26
C GLY A 213 -57.13 48.72 9.78
N GLN A 214 -57.92 49.66 10.32
CA GLN A 214 -58.24 49.73 11.76
C GLN A 214 -58.87 48.42 12.27
N ILE A 215 -59.73 47.83 11.42
CA ILE A 215 -60.14 46.43 11.50
C ILE A 215 -59.30 45.69 10.46
N PRO A 216 -58.39 44.77 10.86
CA PRO A 216 -57.59 44.01 9.92
C PRO A 216 -58.44 42.92 9.26
N ARG A 217 -58.10 42.59 8.01
CA ARG A 217 -58.63 41.41 7.31
C ARG A 217 -58.33 40.13 8.10
N PRO A 218 -59.28 39.19 8.28
CA PRO A 218 -58.99 37.88 8.85
C PRO A 218 -58.02 37.04 8.01
N ASP A 219 -57.22 36.21 8.66
CA ASP A 219 -56.41 35.17 8.01
C ASP A 219 -57.25 33.90 7.72
N LEU A 220 -58.37 33.74 8.43
CA LEU A 220 -59.26 32.57 8.38
C LEU A 220 -60.69 33.00 8.73
N LEU A 221 -61.69 32.46 8.02
CA LEU A 221 -63.11 32.61 8.36
C LEU A 221 -63.69 31.30 8.91
N ILE A 222 -64.64 31.43 9.84
CA ILE A 222 -65.49 30.32 10.32
C ILE A 222 -66.95 30.74 10.16
N VAL A 223 -67.70 30.01 9.33
CA VAL A 223 -69.16 30.18 9.19
C VAL A 223 -69.82 29.10 10.05
N ALA A 224 -70.51 29.51 11.12
CA ALA A 224 -70.89 28.58 12.19
C ALA A 224 -72.37 28.64 12.60
N ARG A 225 -72.98 27.47 12.76
CA ARG A 225 -74.28 27.27 13.40
C ARG A 225 -74.36 25.89 14.06
N GLY A 226 -75.03 25.78 15.21
CA GLY A 226 -75.38 24.49 15.79
C GLY A 226 -76.45 23.74 14.97
N GLY A 227 -76.89 22.59 15.46
CA GLY A 227 -78.00 21.85 14.86
C GLY A 227 -79.33 22.62 14.82
N GLY A 228 -80.22 22.13 13.96
CA GLY A 228 -81.59 22.58 13.74
C GLY A 228 -82.29 21.60 12.80
N SER A 229 -83.50 21.91 12.34
CA SER A 229 -84.13 21.15 11.25
C SER A 229 -83.49 21.44 9.88
N LEU A 230 -83.91 20.75 8.82
CA LEU A 230 -83.41 20.99 7.46
C LEU A 230 -83.84 22.37 6.93
N GLU A 231 -85.07 22.78 7.26
CA GLU A 231 -85.67 24.09 6.98
C GLU A 231 -84.89 25.19 7.70
N ASP A 232 -84.51 24.91 8.95
CA ASP A 232 -83.69 25.76 9.78
C ASP A 232 -82.34 26.02 9.08
N LEU A 233 -81.58 24.97 8.77
CA LEU A 233 -80.25 25.04 8.14
C LEU A 233 -80.29 25.47 6.65
N TRP A 234 -81.48 25.72 6.08
CA TRP A 234 -81.67 25.89 4.64
C TRP A 234 -80.93 27.08 4.02
N CYS A 235 -80.70 28.17 4.77
CA CYS A 235 -79.96 29.34 4.30
C CYS A 235 -78.50 29.01 3.88
N PHE A 236 -77.92 27.93 4.43
CA PHE A 236 -76.59 27.43 4.05
C PHE A 236 -76.61 26.53 2.80
N ASN A 237 -77.81 26.21 2.29
CA ASN A 237 -78.06 25.48 1.05
C ASN A 237 -78.42 26.40 -0.13
N GLU A 238 -78.23 27.72 0.02
CA GLU A 238 -78.51 28.72 -1.00
C GLU A 238 -77.31 29.08 -1.88
N GLU A 239 -77.60 29.33 -3.16
CA GLU A 239 -76.57 29.59 -4.18
C GLU A 239 -75.78 30.87 -3.91
N ILE A 240 -76.39 31.87 -3.27
CA ILE A 240 -75.71 33.13 -2.92
C ILE A 240 -74.60 32.92 -1.86
N VAL A 241 -74.85 32.07 -0.86
CA VAL A 241 -73.85 31.71 0.17
C VAL A 241 -72.78 30.81 -0.43
N ALA A 242 -73.17 29.81 -1.22
CA ALA A 242 -72.24 28.91 -1.89
C ALA A 242 -71.25 29.68 -2.79
N ARG A 243 -71.71 30.65 -3.59
CA ARG A 243 -70.83 31.49 -4.41
C ARG A 243 -69.97 32.44 -3.58
N ALA A 244 -70.54 33.12 -2.58
CA ALA A 244 -69.77 34.02 -1.72
C ALA A 244 -68.61 33.33 -0.98
N VAL A 245 -68.76 32.05 -0.62
CA VAL A 245 -67.68 31.24 -0.03
C VAL A 245 -66.70 30.73 -1.09
N ALA A 246 -67.17 30.34 -2.29
CA ALA A 246 -66.31 29.88 -3.38
C ALA A 246 -65.34 30.96 -3.88
N ASP A 247 -65.79 32.21 -3.82
CA ASP A 247 -65.09 33.38 -4.35
C ASP A 247 -64.39 34.21 -3.24
N SER A 248 -64.39 33.72 -1.99
CA SER A 248 -63.66 34.30 -0.86
C SER A 248 -62.14 34.11 -1.04
N ASP A 249 -61.32 35.18 -0.96
CA ASP A 249 -59.86 35.00 -0.93
C ASP A 249 -59.41 34.30 0.36
N ILE A 250 -60.00 34.71 1.49
CA ILE A 250 -59.69 34.18 2.82
C ILE A 250 -60.22 32.74 2.91
N PRO A 251 -59.44 31.77 3.41
CA PRO A 251 -59.93 30.39 3.60
C PRO A 251 -61.07 30.33 4.61
N VAL A 252 -62.03 29.43 4.37
CA VAL A 252 -63.29 29.31 5.10
C VAL A 252 -63.47 27.90 5.67
N ILE A 253 -63.69 27.80 6.98
CA ILE A 253 -64.17 26.60 7.65
C ILE A 253 -65.70 26.67 7.76
N SER A 254 -66.40 25.69 7.17
CA SER A 254 -67.83 25.50 7.43
C SER A 254 -68.02 24.70 8.73
N ALA A 255 -68.95 25.14 9.57
CA ALA A 255 -69.22 24.57 10.88
C ALA A 255 -70.73 24.59 11.19
N VAL A 256 -71.51 23.99 10.30
CA VAL A 256 -72.99 24.01 10.29
C VAL A 256 -73.55 22.63 10.61
N GLY A 257 -74.38 22.54 11.65
CA GLY A 257 -75.05 21.30 12.06
C GLY A 257 -74.13 20.30 12.77
N HIS A 258 -74.39 19.00 12.56
CA HIS A 258 -73.64 17.85 13.08
C HIS A 258 -73.00 17.01 11.95
N GLU A 259 -72.40 15.86 12.30
CA GLU A 259 -71.75 14.95 11.34
C GLU A 259 -72.66 14.54 10.17
N THR A 260 -73.94 14.25 10.43
CA THR A 260 -74.98 13.92 9.44
C THR A 260 -75.36 15.08 8.53
N ASP A 261 -75.30 16.31 9.05
CA ASP A 261 -76.03 17.46 8.53
C ASP A 261 -75.18 18.16 7.44
N THR A 262 -75.02 17.50 6.30
CA THR A 262 -74.10 17.98 5.25
C THR A 262 -74.78 19.02 4.36
N THR A 263 -74.29 20.25 4.40
CA THR A 263 -74.87 21.41 3.71
C THR A 263 -74.11 21.78 2.43
N LEU A 264 -74.69 22.64 1.59
CA LEU A 264 -74.08 23.06 0.31
C LEU A 264 -72.77 23.83 0.54
N ILE A 265 -72.73 24.70 1.57
CA ILE A 265 -71.51 25.41 1.99
C ILE A 265 -70.38 24.46 2.40
N ASP A 266 -70.66 23.29 2.98
CA ASP A 266 -69.63 22.32 3.37
C ASP A 266 -68.81 21.84 2.15
N PHE A 267 -69.47 21.60 1.01
CA PHE A 267 -68.81 21.15 -0.22
C PHE A 267 -67.94 22.24 -0.84
N VAL A 268 -68.32 23.52 -0.70
CA VAL A 268 -67.53 24.66 -1.19
C VAL A 268 -66.34 24.94 -0.26
N SER A 269 -66.59 25.01 1.06
CA SER A 269 -65.62 25.41 2.07
C SER A 269 -64.31 24.63 2.01
N ASP A 270 -63.20 25.28 2.36
CA ASP A 270 -61.86 24.67 2.30
C ASP A 270 -61.74 23.50 3.28
N LEU A 271 -62.45 23.56 4.41
CA LEU A 271 -62.55 22.46 5.37
C LEU A 271 -63.91 22.43 6.08
N ARG A 272 -64.61 21.29 6.01
CA ARG A 272 -65.77 21.00 6.86
C ARG A 272 -65.32 20.70 8.30
N ALA A 273 -65.96 21.31 9.28
CA ALA A 273 -65.95 20.91 10.68
C ALA A 273 -67.34 20.37 11.07
N PRO A 274 -67.45 19.20 11.71
CA PRO A 274 -68.74 18.59 12.04
C PRO A 274 -69.46 19.26 13.21
N THR A 275 -68.81 20.19 13.91
CA THR A 275 -69.37 20.98 15.01
C THR A 275 -68.67 22.35 15.10
N PRO A 276 -69.31 23.37 15.70
CA PRO A 276 -68.66 24.65 15.99
C PRO A 276 -67.39 24.53 16.85
N THR A 277 -67.38 23.63 17.83
CA THR A 277 -66.18 23.34 18.64
C THR A 277 -65.07 22.70 17.80
N GLY A 278 -65.40 21.74 16.94
CA GLY A 278 -64.47 21.13 15.99
C GLY A 278 -63.88 22.13 14.99
N ALA A 279 -64.58 23.22 14.68
CA ALA A 279 -64.07 24.29 13.84
C ALA A 279 -62.96 25.09 14.52
N ALA A 280 -63.15 25.46 15.79
CA ALA A 280 -62.11 26.07 16.62
C ALA A 280 -60.88 25.16 16.76
N GLU A 281 -61.08 23.84 16.87
CA GLU A 281 -60.00 22.86 16.99
C GLU A 281 -59.22 22.63 15.68
N LYS A 282 -59.87 22.82 14.54
CA LYS A 282 -59.22 22.81 13.21
C LYS A 282 -58.58 24.15 12.85
N ALA A 283 -59.04 25.24 13.46
CA ALA A 283 -58.52 26.60 13.23
C ALA A 283 -57.23 26.91 13.98
N VAL A 284 -56.94 26.25 15.12
CA VAL A 284 -55.70 26.49 15.89
C VAL A 284 -55.06 25.20 16.46
N PRO A 285 -53.71 25.11 16.48
CA PRO A 285 -52.96 24.03 17.12
C PRO A 285 -53.04 24.14 18.65
N VAL A 286 -52.64 23.08 19.36
CA VAL A 286 -52.59 23.08 20.82
C VAL A 286 -51.38 23.89 21.30
N ARG A 287 -51.63 24.92 22.11
CA ARG A 287 -50.59 25.83 22.64
C ARG A 287 -49.59 25.12 23.56
N MET A 288 -50.04 24.14 24.35
CA MET A 288 -49.16 23.41 25.28
C MET A 288 -48.13 22.56 24.53
N ASP A 289 -48.55 21.85 23.48
CA ASP A 289 -47.68 21.01 22.64
C ASP A 289 -46.58 21.87 21.99
N LEU A 290 -46.95 23.06 21.49
CA LEU A 290 -45.98 24.02 20.92
C LEU A 290 -45.02 24.61 21.96
N ILE A 291 -45.46 24.82 23.21
CA ILE A 291 -44.56 25.24 24.30
C ILE A 291 -43.58 24.11 24.62
N GLY A 292 -44.07 22.87 24.78
CA GLY A 292 -43.24 21.70 25.05
C GLY A 292 -42.21 21.44 23.94
N GLN A 293 -42.60 21.61 22.67
CA GLN A 293 -41.68 21.50 21.53
C GLN A 293 -40.57 22.56 21.58
N VAL A 294 -40.90 23.82 21.87
CA VAL A 294 -39.90 24.90 21.98
C VAL A 294 -38.96 24.69 23.17
N GLU A 295 -39.46 24.15 24.29
CA GLU A 295 -38.64 23.77 25.44
C GLU A 295 -37.72 22.58 25.13
N GLU A 296 -38.21 21.54 24.43
CA GLU A 296 -37.40 20.41 23.99
C GLU A 296 -36.31 20.84 23.00
N ASP A 297 -36.66 21.61 21.97
CA ASP A 297 -35.68 22.11 20.99
C ASP A 297 -34.67 23.07 21.63
N GLY A 298 -35.07 23.86 22.63
CA GLY A 298 -34.17 24.65 23.46
C GLY A 298 -33.18 23.78 24.26
N LEU A 299 -33.65 22.68 24.87
CA LEU A 299 -32.79 21.71 25.56
C LEU A 299 -31.84 21.00 24.60
N ARG A 300 -32.33 20.56 23.43
CA ARG A 300 -31.54 19.91 22.36
C ARG A 300 -30.45 20.85 21.83
N LEU A 301 -30.78 22.11 21.56
CA LEU A 301 -29.82 23.15 21.16
C LEU A 301 -28.76 23.38 22.24
N ALA A 302 -29.16 23.53 23.50
CA ALA A 302 -28.22 23.75 24.60
C ALA A 302 -27.30 22.54 24.84
N GLN A 303 -27.79 21.31 24.63
CA GLN A 303 -26.95 20.10 24.63
C GLN A 303 -25.97 20.07 23.45
N ALA A 304 -26.43 20.41 22.24
CA ALA A 304 -25.58 20.44 21.04
C ALA A 304 -24.45 21.47 21.17
N VAL A 305 -24.74 22.68 21.68
CA VAL A 305 -23.73 23.72 21.94
C VAL A 305 -22.72 23.27 23.01
N ARG A 306 -23.17 22.65 24.12
CA ARG A 306 -22.27 22.10 25.13
C ARG A 306 -21.36 21.00 24.57
N ARG A 307 -21.91 20.08 23.77
CA ARG A 307 -21.15 19.01 23.12
C ARG A 307 -20.10 19.57 22.16
N LEU A 308 -20.48 20.50 21.27
CA LEU A 308 -19.57 21.15 20.34
C LEU A 308 -18.46 21.92 21.08
N GLY A 309 -18.79 22.63 22.16
CA GLY A 309 -17.80 23.32 23.00
C GLY A 309 -16.79 22.36 23.62
N LEU A 310 -17.22 21.20 24.11
CA LEU A 310 -16.35 20.16 24.63
C LEU A 310 -15.48 19.52 23.54
N GLU A 311 -16.06 19.18 22.39
CA GLU A 311 -15.34 18.65 21.22
C GLU A 311 -14.22 19.61 20.77
N LYS A 312 -14.53 20.91 20.64
CA LYS A 312 -13.53 21.92 20.25
C LYS A 312 -12.47 22.15 21.32
N LYS A 313 -12.83 22.09 22.62
CA LYS A 313 -11.87 22.13 23.73
C LYS A 313 -10.91 20.93 23.67
N THR A 314 -11.42 19.70 23.56
CA THR A 314 -10.59 18.49 23.51
C THR A 314 -9.73 18.43 22.25
N ALA A 315 -10.21 18.98 21.11
CA ALA A 315 -9.39 19.15 19.91
C ALA A 315 -8.27 20.19 20.11
N LEU A 316 -8.54 21.30 20.78
CA LEU A 316 -7.50 22.27 21.13
C LEU A 316 -6.46 21.67 22.09
N GLU A 317 -6.91 20.88 23.08
CA GLU A 317 -6.04 20.19 24.05
C GLU A 317 -5.24 19.04 23.41
N SER A 318 -5.69 18.43 22.31
CA SER A 318 -4.89 17.44 21.56
C SER A 318 -3.87 18.10 20.64
N LEU A 319 -4.25 19.19 19.95
CA LEU A 319 -3.33 19.99 19.15
C LEU A 319 -2.24 20.66 20.01
N ALA A 320 -2.59 21.18 21.19
CA ALA A 320 -1.64 21.74 22.15
C ALA A 320 -0.61 20.71 22.62
N ARG A 321 -1.01 19.45 22.86
CA ARG A 321 -0.07 18.35 23.15
C ARG A 321 0.83 18.01 21.95
N GLY A 322 0.35 18.23 20.72
CA GLY A 322 1.13 18.05 19.50
C GLY A 322 2.28 19.06 19.31
N LEU A 323 2.22 20.21 19.98
CA LEU A 323 3.30 21.22 19.97
C LEU A 323 4.49 20.86 20.88
N GLY A 324 4.37 19.81 21.70
CA GLY A 324 5.41 19.40 22.65
C GLY A 324 5.60 20.40 23.80
N ASP A 325 6.80 20.40 24.40
CA ASP A 325 7.24 21.44 25.33
C ASP A 325 8.20 22.41 24.60
N PRO A 326 7.78 23.66 24.33
CA PRO A 326 8.63 24.66 23.68
C PRO A 326 9.92 24.94 24.46
N LYS A 327 9.90 24.83 25.80
CA LYS A 327 11.08 25.04 26.64
C LYS A 327 12.10 23.94 26.40
N ARG A 328 11.68 22.66 26.43
CA ARG A 328 12.57 21.52 26.13
C ARG A 328 13.12 21.58 24.70
N MET A 329 12.30 21.99 23.73
CA MET A 329 12.75 22.17 22.34
C MET A 329 13.80 23.28 22.20
N LEU A 330 13.69 24.37 22.97
CA LEU A 330 14.70 25.42 23.03
C LEU A 330 15.97 24.96 23.76
N GLU A 331 15.83 24.21 24.87
CA GLU A 331 16.95 23.63 25.63
C GLU A 331 17.78 22.66 24.80
N GLU A 332 17.14 21.77 24.01
CA GLU A 332 17.84 20.90 23.06
C GLU A 332 18.66 21.68 22.01
N ARG A 333 18.15 22.84 21.57
CA ARG A 333 18.84 23.70 20.60
C ARG A 333 19.95 24.54 21.24
N ALA A 334 19.75 25.04 22.46
CA ALA A 334 20.77 25.71 23.25
C ALA A 334 21.93 24.75 23.56
N GLN A 335 21.64 23.57 24.11
CA GLN A 335 22.64 22.54 24.39
C GLN A 335 23.37 22.09 23.12
N THR A 336 22.71 22.09 21.95
CA THR A 336 23.37 21.88 20.66
C THR A 336 24.34 23.02 20.34
N LEU A 337 23.91 24.28 20.44
CA LEU A 337 24.75 25.46 20.21
C LEU A 337 25.98 25.47 21.14
N ASP A 338 25.80 25.18 22.43
CA ASP A 338 26.88 25.08 23.41
C ASP A 338 27.89 24.01 23.01
N ASN A 339 27.42 22.82 22.59
CA ASN A 339 28.29 21.76 22.07
C ASN A 339 29.08 22.18 20.81
N TRP A 340 28.56 23.07 19.95
CA TRP A 340 29.32 23.64 18.84
C TRP A 340 30.31 24.71 19.32
N ALA A 341 29.90 25.58 20.24
CA ALA A 341 30.75 26.61 20.83
C ALA A 341 31.96 26.03 21.57
N ASP A 342 31.78 24.91 22.26
CA ASP A 342 32.84 24.20 23.01
C ASP A 342 33.79 23.39 22.10
N ARG A 343 33.29 22.97 20.93
CA ARG A 343 34.06 22.25 19.90
C ARG A 343 34.86 23.17 18.98
N LEU A 344 34.35 24.36 18.66
CA LEU A 344 34.97 25.26 17.69
C LEU A 344 36.41 25.70 18.07
N PRO A 345 36.71 26.11 19.32
CA PRO A 345 38.08 26.40 19.76
C PRO A 345 39.01 25.18 19.69
N ARG A 346 38.50 23.99 20.03
CA ARG A 346 39.29 22.74 19.95
C ARG A 346 39.59 22.38 18.49
N ALA A 347 38.64 22.62 17.59
CA ALA A 347 38.84 22.43 16.15
C ALA A 347 39.85 23.42 15.56
N THR A 348 39.83 24.70 15.94
CA THR A 348 40.81 25.69 15.45
C THR A 348 42.21 25.48 16.04
N VAL A 349 42.33 25.06 17.31
CA VAL A 349 43.60 24.61 17.89
C VAL A 349 44.15 23.39 17.15
N ASN A 350 43.32 22.37 16.89
CA ASN A 350 43.76 21.18 16.15
C ASN A 350 44.16 21.53 14.70
N LEU A 351 43.41 22.41 14.02
CA LEU A 351 43.72 22.86 12.66
C LEU A 351 45.06 23.60 12.60
N THR A 352 45.30 24.53 13.54
CA THR A 352 46.55 25.30 13.61
C THR A 352 47.74 24.44 14.03
N GLN A 353 47.55 23.46 14.91
CA GLN A 353 48.55 22.44 15.23
C GLN A 353 48.89 21.57 14.01
N GLN A 354 47.89 21.09 13.24
CA GLN A 354 48.14 20.33 12.01
C GLN A 354 48.84 21.17 10.94
N ALA A 355 48.46 22.43 10.76
CA ALA A 355 49.13 23.35 9.85
C ALA A 355 50.60 23.57 10.25
N ARG A 356 50.88 23.75 11.55
CA ARG A 356 52.24 23.90 12.07
C ARG A 356 53.04 22.60 12.02
N ALA A 357 52.42 21.44 12.21
CA ALA A 357 53.07 20.14 12.02
C ALA A 357 53.50 19.93 10.56
N ARG A 358 52.61 20.23 9.59
CA ARG A 358 52.94 20.20 8.15
C ARG A 358 54.05 21.20 7.79
N LEU A 359 54.03 22.40 8.36
CA LEU A 359 55.09 23.40 8.18
C LEU A 359 56.43 22.92 8.76
N ASN A 360 56.42 22.34 9.96
CA ASN A 360 57.61 21.77 10.59
C ASN A 360 58.16 20.59 9.77
N GLU A 361 57.29 19.71 9.26
CA GLU A 361 57.69 18.57 8.42
C GLU A 361 58.29 19.04 7.08
N ALA A 362 57.65 20.00 6.40
CA ALA A 362 58.18 20.62 5.19
C ALA A 362 59.53 21.31 5.45
N SER A 363 59.69 21.92 6.63
CA SER A 363 60.94 22.57 7.06
C SER A 363 62.03 21.56 7.42
N ALA A 364 61.68 20.41 8.02
CA ALA A 364 62.62 19.34 8.34
C ALA A 364 63.13 18.61 7.08
N ARG A 365 62.39 18.66 5.98
CA ARG A 365 62.84 18.21 4.65
C ARG A 365 63.87 19.15 4.01
N LEU A 366 64.03 20.38 4.53
CA LEU A 366 65.06 21.33 4.11
C LEU A 366 66.34 21.15 4.95
N VAL A 367 67.18 20.20 4.55
CA VAL A 367 68.52 20.00 5.16
C VAL A 367 69.31 21.30 5.11
N SER A 368 69.92 21.71 6.22
CA SER A 368 70.60 23.00 6.33
C SER A 368 71.71 23.14 5.28
N PRO A 369 71.81 24.27 4.55
CA PRO A 369 72.92 24.49 3.61
C PRO A 369 74.30 24.38 4.27
N ARG A 370 74.40 24.65 5.58
CA ARG A 370 75.64 24.46 6.36
C ARG A 370 75.96 22.98 6.58
N GLU A 371 74.95 22.14 6.81
CA GLU A 371 75.13 20.69 6.98
C GLU A 371 75.50 20.04 5.65
N GLN A 372 74.84 20.42 4.55
CA GLN A 372 75.23 19.97 3.21
C GLN A 372 76.66 20.37 2.88
N LEU A 373 77.05 21.63 3.13
CA LEU A 373 78.45 22.08 2.92
C LEU A 373 79.45 21.35 3.81
N SER A 374 79.10 21.05 5.07
CA SER A 374 79.92 20.25 5.98
C SER A 374 80.12 18.83 5.47
N GLU A 375 79.02 18.16 5.06
CA GLU A 375 79.06 16.80 4.54
C GLU A 375 79.86 16.70 3.23
N LYS A 376 79.71 17.67 2.31
CA LYS A 376 80.52 17.71 1.07
C LYS A 376 82.00 18.00 1.35
N ARG A 377 82.34 18.84 2.34
CA ARG A 377 83.73 19.06 2.78
C ARG A 377 84.34 17.79 3.39
N GLY A 378 83.65 17.13 4.32
CA GLY A 378 84.11 15.87 4.90
C GLY A 378 84.29 14.76 3.84
N ARG A 379 83.40 14.69 2.82
CA ARG A 379 83.58 13.80 1.66
C ARG A 379 84.82 14.17 0.83
N LEU A 380 85.10 15.46 0.62
CA LEU A 380 86.28 15.94 -0.11
C LEU A 380 87.59 15.64 0.65
N GLU A 381 87.63 15.91 1.95
CA GLU A 381 88.78 15.63 2.82
C GLU A 381 89.10 14.13 2.86
N ASN A 382 88.08 13.28 3.01
CA ASN A 382 88.25 11.83 2.93
C ASN A 382 88.72 11.36 1.54
N ALA A 383 88.24 11.97 0.46
CA ALA A 383 88.73 11.67 -0.89
C ALA A 383 90.20 12.08 -1.06
N SER A 384 90.60 13.24 -0.53
CA SER A 384 91.99 13.71 -0.53
C SER A 384 92.90 12.78 0.26
N LEU A 385 92.53 12.38 1.47
CA LEU A 385 93.31 11.44 2.31
C LEU A 385 93.49 10.08 1.63
N ARG A 386 92.45 9.57 0.93
CA ARG A 386 92.53 8.31 0.18
C ARG A 386 93.40 8.42 -1.07
N LEU A 387 93.37 9.56 -1.77
CA LEU A 387 94.26 9.84 -2.90
C LEU A 387 95.72 9.89 -2.44
N ASP A 388 95.99 10.59 -1.34
CA ASP A 388 97.31 10.78 -0.76
C ASP A 388 97.92 9.44 -0.30
N GLY A 389 97.11 8.59 0.35
CA GLY A 389 97.49 7.22 0.70
C GLY A 389 97.73 6.33 -0.52
N ALA A 390 96.89 6.43 -1.55
CA ALA A 390 97.04 5.67 -2.79
C ALA A 390 98.33 6.06 -3.55
N MET A 391 98.66 7.36 -3.62
CA MET A 391 99.92 7.83 -4.22
C MET A 391 101.14 7.29 -3.46
N LYS A 392 101.14 7.37 -2.12
CA LYS A 392 102.22 6.84 -1.26
C LYS A 392 102.40 5.33 -1.47
N SER A 393 101.30 4.58 -1.51
CA SER A 393 101.30 3.13 -1.73
C SER A 393 101.81 2.76 -3.13
N ALA A 394 101.37 3.47 -4.17
CA ALA A 394 101.82 3.24 -5.54
C ALA A 394 103.33 3.53 -5.71
N LEU A 395 103.82 4.62 -5.12
CA LEU A 395 105.23 5.01 -5.18
C LEU A 395 106.12 4.02 -4.41
N GLN A 396 105.66 3.53 -3.25
CA GLN A 396 106.33 2.45 -2.50
C GLN A 396 106.29 1.11 -3.26
N MET A 397 105.21 0.81 -3.99
CA MET A 397 105.10 -0.39 -4.82
C MET A 397 106.12 -0.35 -5.97
N GLN A 398 106.27 0.79 -6.67
CA GLN A 398 107.28 0.95 -7.72
C GLN A 398 108.71 0.87 -7.15
N LYS A 399 108.97 1.47 -5.98
CA LYS A 399 110.26 1.30 -5.29
C LYS A 399 110.55 -0.18 -5.01
N SER A 400 109.60 -0.93 -4.44
CA SER A 400 109.75 -2.37 -4.18
C SER A 400 109.98 -3.21 -5.46
N ARG A 401 109.56 -2.70 -6.63
CA ARG A 401 109.79 -3.34 -7.94
C ARG A 401 111.20 -3.08 -8.44
N LEU A 402 111.71 -1.85 -8.26
CA LEU A 402 113.10 -1.48 -8.53
C LEU A 402 114.07 -2.27 -7.61
N ASP A 403 113.77 -2.32 -6.31
CA ASP A 403 114.57 -3.05 -5.31
C ASP A 403 114.66 -4.55 -5.64
N ARG A 404 113.55 -5.17 -6.10
CA ARG A 404 113.56 -6.57 -6.56
C ARG A 404 114.32 -6.78 -7.86
N ALA A 405 114.26 -5.84 -8.80
CA ALA A 405 115.04 -5.91 -10.03
C ALA A 405 116.55 -5.78 -9.77
N SER A 406 116.97 -4.91 -8.83
CA SER A 406 118.38 -4.76 -8.45
C SER A 406 118.89 -5.96 -7.64
N ALA A 407 118.04 -6.62 -6.85
CA ALA A 407 118.41 -7.80 -6.07
C ALA A 407 118.90 -8.99 -6.92
N GLY A 408 118.47 -9.10 -8.19
CA GLY A 408 118.91 -10.15 -9.12
C GLY A 408 120.30 -9.94 -9.74
N LEU A 409 120.94 -8.79 -9.53
CA LEU A 409 122.24 -8.43 -10.13
C LEU A 409 123.41 -8.59 -9.14
N ARG A 410 123.43 -9.70 -8.39
CA ARG A 410 124.44 -9.99 -7.36
C ARG A 410 125.53 -10.94 -7.89
N LYS A 411 126.78 -10.46 -7.85
CA LYS A 411 127.99 -11.19 -8.27
C LYS A 411 128.11 -12.60 -7.66
N SER A 412 127.71 -12.75 -6.40
CA SER A 412 127.72 -14.00 -5.63
C SER A 412 126.89 -15.14 -6.25
N ASP A 413 125.79 -14.81 -6.92
CA ASP A 413 124.84 -15.82 -7.41
C ASP A 413 125.24 -16.29 -8.82
N ILE A 414 125.82 -15.39 -9.62
CA ILE A 414 126.50 -15.73 -10.88
C ILE A 414 127.69 -16.68 -10.61
N GLU A 415 128.49 -16.40 -9.58
CA GLU A 415 129.61 -17.26 -9.18
C GLU A 415 129.17 -18.66 -8.75
N ARG A 416 127.97 -18.83 -8.18
CA ARG A 416 127.42 -20.15 -7.83
C ARG A 416 127.05 -20.97 -9.07
N ASP A 417 126.32 -20.40 -10.02
CA ASP A 417 125.89 -21.15 -11.20
C ASP A 417 127.04 -21.50 -12.15
N VAL A 418 128.07 -20.65 -12.27
CA VAL A 418 129.33 -21.00 -12.97
C VAL A 418 130.01 -22.22 -12.33
N ASN A 419 130.12 -22.25 -10.99
CA ASN A 419 130.69 -23.40 -10.28
C ASN A 419 129.83 -24.67 -10.41
N ARG A 420 128.50 -24.54 -10.49
CA ARG A 420 127.58 -25.66 -10.69
C ARG A 420 127.74 -26.26 -12.10
N GLY A 421 127.76 -25.41 -13.13
CA GLY A 421 128.00 -25.82 -14.52
C GLY A 421 129.37 -26.50 -14.71
N GLY A 422 130.43 -25.93 -14.10
CA GLY A 422 131.79 -26.50 -14.15
C GLY A 422 131.86 -27.94 -13.66
N LYS A 423 131.16 -28.27 -12.54
CA LYS A 423 131.08 -29.64 -12.02
C LYS A 423 130.32 -30.60 -12.95
N GLN A 424 129.22 -30.15 -13.55
CA GLN A 424 128.46 -30.99 -14.50
C GLN A 424 129.29 -31.30 -15.77
N ILE A 425 130.11 -30.35 -16.23
CA ILE A 425 131.02 -30.57 -17.37
C ILE A 425 132.11 -31.59 -17.03
N THR A 426 132.68 -31.56 -15.81
CA THR A 426 133.72 -32.53 -15.40
C THR A 426 133.18 -33.95 -15.34
N ASP A 427 131.99 -34.14 -14.75
CA ASP A 427 131.37 -35.45 -14.58
C ASP A 427 130.93 -36.08 -15.92
N LEU A 428 130.36 -35.26 -16.83
CA LEU A 428 130.06 -35.68 -18.20
C LEU A 428 131.33 -36.01 -19.00
N GLY A 429 132.41 -35.26 -18.81
CA GLY A 429 133.71 -35.51 -19.43
C GLY A 429 134.29 -36.87 -19.05
N ALA A 430 134.31 -37.19 -17.75
CA ALA A 430 134.77 -38.48 -17.25
C ALA A 430 133.96 -39.66 -17.82
N ARG A 431 132.62 -39.51 -17.91
CA ARG A 431 131.73 -40.51 -18.51
C ARG A 431 131.99 -40.70 -20.01
N MET A 432 132.25 -39.62 -20.76
CA MET A 432 132.63 -39.71 -22.18
C MET A 432 133.96 -40.45 -22.35
N GLN A 433 134.95 -40.14 -21.52
CA GLN A 433 136.29 -40.73 -21.58
C GLN A 433 136.26 -42.24 -21.33
N ALA A 434 135.45 -42.71 -20.38
CA ALA A 434 135.20 -44.13 -20.15
C ALA A 434 134.48 -44.83 -21.31
N ALA A 435 133.49 -44.15 -21.94
CA ALA A 435 132.79 -44.69 -23.10
C ALA A 435 133.72 -44.86 -24.31
N VAL A 436 134.57 -43.86 -24.59
CA VAL A 436 135.57 -43.91 -25.67
C VAL A 436 136.58 -45.04 -25.44
N GLY A 437 137.09 -45.21 -24.20
CA GLY A 437 138.02 -46.28 -23.86
C GLY A 437 137.48 -47.69 -24.16
N ASN A 438 136.18 -47.92 -23.91
CA ASN A 438 135.53 -49.19 -24.22
C ASN A 438 135.39 -49.45 -25.74
N VAL A 439 135.20 -48.41 -26.55
CA VAL A 439 135.18 -48.53 -28.01
C VAL A 439 136.58 -48.85 -28.56
N VAL A 440 137.60 -48.11 -28.12
CA VAL A 440 138.99 -48.32 -28.54
C VAL A 440 139.47 -49.75 -28.23
N LYS A 441 139.09 -50.30 -27.06
CA LYS A 441 139.43 -51.68 -26.71
C LYS A 441 138.82 -52.71 -27.67
N ARG A 442 137.57 -52.52 -28.09
CA ARG A 442 136.89 -53.40 -29.05
C ARG A 442 137.55 -53.40 -30.43
N GLU A 443 138.01 -52.23 -30.90
CA GLU A 443 138.73 -52.12 -32.18
C GLU A 443 140.16 -52.68 -32.10
N ALA A 444 140.84 -52.57 -30.96
CA ALA A 444 142.14 -53.22 -30.74
C ALA A 444 142.06 -54.76 -30.83
N GLU A 445 140.99 -55.36 -30.30
CA GLU A 445 140.68 -56.79 -30.48
C GLU A 445 140.23 -57.14 -31.92
N GLY A 446 139.92 -56.15 -32.76
CA GLY A 446 139.81 -56.27 -34.21
C GLY A 446 141.17 -56.31 -34.89
N LEU A 447 142.01 -55.29 -34.65
CA LEU A 447 143.38 -55.17 -35.18
C LEU A 447 144.24 -56.41 -34.88
N ALA A 448 144.14 -56.97 -33.68
CA ALA A 448 144.87 -58.17 -33.28
C ALA A 448 144.49 -59.45 -34.06
N ARG A 449 143.44 -59.43 -34.89
CA ARG A 449 143.14 -60.48 -35.90
C ARG A 449 143.81 -60.22 -37.25
N TYR A 450 143.90 -58.96 -37.67
CA TYR A 450 144.46 -58.58 -38.98
C TYR A 450 145.99 -58.62 -39.01
N ASP A 451 146.67 -58.24 -37.92
CA ASP A 451 148.14 -58.21 -37.93
C ASP A 451 148.79 -59.61 -38.04
N ARG A 452 148.08 -60.63 -37.55
CA ARG A 452 148.49 -62.04 -37.72
C ARG A 452 148.36 -62.54 -39.16
N LEU A 453 147.67 -61.82 -40.05
CA LEU A 453 147.78 -62.06 -41.51
C LEU A 453 149.01 -61.37 -42.10
N LEU A 454 149.43 -60.21 -41.58
CA LEU A 454 150.61 -59.48 -42.07
C LEU A 454 151.93 -60.18 -41.75
N GLU A 455 152.05 -60.83 -40.60
CA GLU A 455 153.25 -61.62 -40.25
C GLU A 455 153.55 -62.75 -41.27
N SER A 456 152.55 -63.18 -42.06
CA SER A 456 152.66 -64.35 -42.93
C SER A 456 153.45 -64.14 -44.24
N TYR A 457 153.72 -62.88 -44.61
CA TYR A 457 154.30 -62.49 -45.91
C TYR A 457 155.67 -61.75 -45.85
N SER A 458 156.37 -61.73 -44.70
CA SER A 458 157.57 -60.87 -44.50
C SER A 458 158.91 -61.61 -44.39
N TYR A 459 159.97 -61.06 -45.00
CA TYR A 459 161.25 -61.73 -45.22
C TYR A 459 162.19 -61.85 -44.01
N ARG A 460 161.98 -61.09 -42.92
CA ARG A 460 162.90 -61.11 -41.76
C ARG A 460 163.03 -62.49 -41.09
N ASN A 461 162.06 -63.38 -41.27
CA ASN A 461 162.11 -64.76 -40.79
C ASN A 461 163.10 -65.67 -41.55
N VAL A 462 163.76 -65.18 -42.62
CA VAL A 462 164.80 -65.94 -43.37
C VAL A 462 166.15 -65.96 -42.64
N LEU A 463 166.59 -64.84 -42.04
CA LEU A 463 167.95 -64.74 -41.47
C LEU A 463 168.22 -65.74 -40.33
N LYS A 464 167.17 -66.26 -39.67
CA LYS A 464 167.27 -67.35 -38.69
C LYS A 464 167.46 -68.75 -39.30
N ARG A 465 167.56 -68.88 -40.63
CA ARG A 465 167.72 -70.16 -41.36
C ARG A 465 169.13 -70.40 -41.93
N GLY A 466 170.13 -69.60 -41.52
CA GLY A 466 171.55 -69.88 -41.80
C GLY A 466 172.11 -69.31 -43.10
N PHE A 467 171.49 -68.28 -43.67
CA PHE A 467 171.99 -67.58 -44.86
C PHE A 467 172.71 -66.27 -44.49
N ALA A 468 173.76 -65.95 -45.24
CA ALA A 468 174.56 -64.75 -45.07
C ALA A 468 174.37 -63.78 -46.26
N VAL A 469 174.32 -62.48 -45.98
CA VAL A 469 174.13 -61.42 -46.97
C VAL A 469 175.48 -60.73 -47.23
N VAL A 470 175.91 -60.70 -48.50
CA VAL A 470 177.22 -60.16 -48.91
C VAL A 470 177.09 -58.75 -49.48
N ARG A 471 177.96 -57.82 -49.04
CA ARG A 471 177.95 -56.41 -49.41
C ARG A 471 179.31 -55.89 -49.88
N ASP A 472 179.30 -54.88 -50.75
CA ASP A 472 180.50 -54.17 -51.23
C ASP A 472 180.90 -52.98 -50.33
N GLY A 473 182.01 -52.31 -50.68
CA GLY A 473 182.53 -51.13 -49.97
C GLY A 473 181.68 -49.85 -50.04
N ALA A 474 180.54 -49.86 -50.75
CA ALA A 474 179.54 -48.79 -50.77
C ALA A 474 178.19 -49.22 -50.13
N GLY A 475 178.05 -50.50 -49.75
CA GLY A 475 176.84 -51.08 -49.15
C GLY A 475 175.91 -51.79 -50.13
N ASN A 476 176.26 -51.88 -51.41
CA ASN A 476 175.48 -52.60 -52.43
C ASN A 476 175.56 -54.12 -52.21
N LEU A 477 174.60 -54.86 -52.76
CA LEU A 477 174.51 -56.33 -52.60
C LEU A 477 175.27 -57.08 -53.70
N VAL A 478 176.06 -58.09 -53.33
CA VAL A 478 176.79 -58.93 -54.28
C VAL A 478 176.10 -60.30 -54.38
N GLY A 479 175.25 -60.48 -55.40
CA GLY A 479 174.46 -61.70 -55.60
C GLY A 479 175.05 -62.73 -56.58
N LYS A 480 176.22 -62.45 -57.15
CA LYS A 480 176.88 -63.25 -58.19
C LYS A 480 178.39 -63.20 -57.99
N SER A 481 179.06 -64.21 -58.53
CA SER A 481 180.42 -64.57 -58.13
C SER A 481 181.46 -64.58 -59.25
N GLY A 482 181.05 -64.17 -60.46
CA GLY A 482 181.97 -63.59 -61.44
C GLY A 482 182.22 -62.09 -61.23
N ASP A 483 181.43 -61.45 -60.36
CA ASP A 483 181.52 -60.01 -60.04
C ASP A 483 182.43 -59.72 -58.83
N LEU A 484 183.00 -60.75 -58.18
CA LEU A 484 184.02 -60.57 -57.13
C LEU A 484 185.40 -60.37 -57.75
N VAL A 485 186.06 -59.27 -57.36
CA VAL A 485 187.39 -58.88 -57.86
C VAL A 485 188.46 -59.26 -56.83
N THR A 486 189.51 -59.95 -57.28
CA THR A 486 190.70 -60.26 -56.45
C THR A 486 191.20 -59.00 -55.74
N GLY A 487 191.42 -59.09 -54.42
CA GLY A 487 192.04 -58.04 -53.61
C GLY A 487 191.10 -57.01 -52.98
N GLN A 488 189.78 -57.09 -53.22
CA GLN A 488 188.81 -56.17 -52.61
C GLN A 488 188.16 -56.72 -51.31
N SER A 489 187.68 -55.82 -50.45
CA SER A 489 187.03 -56.13 -49.17
C SER A 489 185.51 -56.14 -49.29
N TYR A 490 184.86 -57.13 -48.69
CA TYR A 490 183.40 -57.33 -48.66
C TYR A 490 182.91 -57.53 -47.22
N ASP A 491 181.66 -57.16 -46.94
CA ASP A 491 181.00 -57.38 -45.64
C ASP A 491 179.98 -58.53 -45.72
N LEU A 492 180.06 -59.46 -44.77
CA LEU A 492 179.18 -60.62 -44.61
C LEU A 492 178.29 -60.44 -43.38
N GLU A 493 176.99 -60.27 -43.59
CA GLU A 493 175.97 -60.10 -42.56
C GLU A 493 175.22 -61.42 -42.31
N MET A 494 175.30 -61.92 -41.07
CA MET A 494 174.62 -63.12 -40.57
C MET A 494 173.64 -62.75 -39.45
N GLY A 495 172.82 -63.70 -39.00
CA GLY A 495 171.75 -63.46 -38.02
C GLY A 495 172.21 -62.98 -36.63
N ASP A 496 173.52 -63.03 -36.36
CA ASP A 496 174.21 -62.66 -35.12
C ASP A 496 175.21 -61.50 -35.28
N GLY A 497 175.61 -61.10 -36.51
CA GLY A 497 176.56 -59.99 -36.71
C GLY A 497 177.06 -59.78 -38.13
N ILE A 498 177.91 -58.76 -38.32
CA ILE A 498 178.52 -58.39 -39.61
C ILE A 498 180.05 -58.56 -39.51
N THR A 499 180.66 -59.24 -40.49
CA THR A 499 182.10 -59.54 -40.55
C THR A 499 182.71 -59.10 -41.88
N ARG A 500 183.84 -58.38 -41.86
CA ARG A 500 184.55 -57.95 -43.07
C ARG A 500 185.59 -58.99 -43.51
N VAL A 501 185.61 -59.33 -44.80
CA VAL A 501 186.46 -60.38 -45.39
C VAL A 501 187.03 -59.91 -46.73
N THR A 502 188.31 -60.19 -47.00
CA THR A 502 189.00 -59.85 -48.26
C THR A 502 188.98 -61.00 -49.27
N ALA A 503 188.71 -60.68 -50.54
CA ALA A 503 188.74 -61.65 -51.63
C ALA A 503 190.19 -62.02 -52.01
N GLY A 504 190.55 -63.29 -51.80
CA GLY A 504 191.75 -63.91 -52.38
C GLY A 504 191.62 -64.13 -53.90
N ASP A 505 192.64 -64.73 -54.50
CA ASP A 505 192.79 -64.78 -55.95
C ASP A 505 191.95 -65.91 -56.63
N SER A 506 190.73 -65.58 -57.11
CA SER A 506 189.71 -66.41 -57.87
C SER A 506 189.01 -67.61 -57.12
N ALA A 507 187.71 -68.03 -57.23
CA ALA A 507 186.38 -67.59 -57.84
C ALA A 507 185.06 -68.48 -57.41
N ALA A 508 183.79 -68.00 -57.01
CA ALA A 508 182.33 -68.64 -56.96
C ALA A 508 181.22 -68.62 -55.70
N VAL A 509 179.82 -68.59 -55.86
CA VAL A 509 178.59 -69.05 -54.94
C VAL A 509 177.11 -68.31 -54.84
N VAL A 510 175.96 -68.73 -54.07
CA VAL A 510 174.44 -68.26 -53.96
C VAL A 510 173.34 -68.80 -52.81
N THR A 511 171.98 -68.39 -52.63
CA THR A 511 170.62 -69.09 -52.08
C THR A 511 169.18 -68.38 -51.49
N PRO A 512 168.26 -68.74 -50.43
CA PRO A 512 166.66 -68.77 -50.28
C PRO A 512 165.68 -68.13 -49.07
N GLU A 513 164.45 -68.66 -48.56
CA GLU A 513 163.09 -68.00 -48.02
C GLU A 513 162.12 -68.43 -46.69
N PRO A 514 160.85 -67.86 -46.30
CA PRO A 514 159.94 -67.96 -44.98
C PRO A 514 158.26 -67.92 -44.86
N THR A 515 157.46 -68.01 -43.66
CA THR A 515 155.87 -67.93 -43.38
C THR A 515 155.13 -67.79 -41.88
N SER A 516 153.74 -67.53 -41.58
CA SER A 516 152.88 -67.55 -40.21
C SER A 516 151.23 -67.25 -40.02
N GLY A 517 150.48 -67.21 -38.79
CA GLY A 517 149.17 -66.38 -38.32
C GLY A 517 147.64 -66.76 -37.73
N PRO A 518 146.99 -66.37 -36.49
CA PRO A 518 145.43 -66.37 -36.05
C PRO A 518 144.68 -65.72 -34.68
N ALA A 519 143.35 -65.22 -34.44
CA ALA A 519 142.66 -64.65 -33.07
C ALA A 519 141.03 -64.33 -32.69
N PRO A 520 140.48 -63.87 -31.42
CA PRO A 520 138.99 -63.71 -30.82
C PRO A 520 138.38 -62.52 -29.77
N VAL A 521 137.05 -62.41 -29.19
CA VAL A 521 136.26 -61.23 -28.36
C VAL A 521 134.90 -61.41 -27.37
N ARG A 522 134.34 -60.46 -26.43
CA ARG A 522 132.96 -60.46 -25.56
C ARG A 522 132.33 -59.17 -24.65
N ALA A 523 131.01 -58.99 -24.10
CA ALA A 523 130.36 -57.85 -23.17
C ALA A 523 128.83 -57.85 -22.42
N SER A 524 128.27 -56.89 -21.51
CA SER A 524 126.82 -56.74 -20.79
C SER A 524 126.26 -55.44 -19.86
N VAL A 525 124.92 -55.21 -19.36
CA VAL A 525 124.15 -53.96 -18.63
C VAL A 525 122.68 -54.17 -17.80
N SER A 526 121.69 -53.44 -17.00
CA SER A 526 121.14 -52.13 -16.20
C SER A 526 119.73 -52.12 -15.26
N VAL A 527 119.17 -51.06 -14.45
CA VAL A 527 117.89 -50.99 -13.43
C VAL A 527 117.09 -49.57 -12.94
N PRO A 528 115.78 -49.42 -12.33
CA PRO A 528 114.89 -48.15 -11.86
C PRO A 528 113.73 -48.05 -10.62
N VAL A 529 113.01 -46.89 -10.14
CA VAL A 529 111.90 -46.68 -8.97
C VAL A 529 110.92 -45.32 -8.71
N PRO A 530 109.67 -45.21 -7.98
CA PRO A 530 108.69 -43.98 -7.64
C PRO A 530 107.55 -43.83 -6.39
N ALA A 531 106.82 -42.67 -5.94
CA ALA A 531 105.47 -42.45 -5.04
C ALA A 531 104.86 -41.00 -4.41
N GLN A 532 103.52 -40.71 -3.96
CA GLN A 532 102.84 -39.53 -3.08
C GLN A 532 101.21 -39.45 -2.74
N ASP A 533 100.55 -38.49 -1.94
CA ASP A 533 99.03 -38.24 -1.57
C ASP A 533 98.64 -36.87 -0.73
N LYS A 534 97.48 -36.24 -0.18
CA LYS A 534 95.91 -36.07 -0.19
C LYS A 534 95.24 -34.94 0.82
N ASP A 535 93.93 -34.42 0.75
CA ASP A 535 93.15 -33.46 1.74
C ASP A 535 91.53 -33.28 1.67
N ASP A 536 90.70 -32.80 2.68
CA ASP A 536 89.14 -32.58 2.74
C ASP A 536 88.53 -31.69 3.96
N SER A 537 87.25 -31.36 4.45
CA SER A 537 85.71 -31.58 4.32
C SER A 537 84.75 -30.56 5.16
N ALA A 538 83.35 -30.54 5.15
CA ALA A 538 82.37 -29.64 5.96
C ALA A 538 80.77 -29.91 6.04
N ASN A 539 79.89 -29.27 6.94
CA ASN A 539 78.34 -29.37 7.05
C ASN A 539 77.46 -28.35 7.98
N ILE A 540 76.06 -28.29 7.99
CA ILE A 540 75.01 -27.48 8.83
C ILE A 540 73.61 -28.22 9.13
N VAL A 541 72.73 -27.85 10.14
CA VAL A 541 71.41 -28.49 10.62
C VAL A 541 70.31 -27.53 11.28
N ALA A 542 68.96 -27.82 11.33
CA ALA A 542 67.91 -27.35 12.34
C ALA A 542 66.36 -27.63 12.05
N GLU A 543 65.49 -27.81 13.10
CA GLU A 543 64.05 -28.31 13.11
C GLU A 543 63.18 -27.78 14.35
N ASP A 544 61.87 -27.99 14.67
CA ASP A 544 60.49 -28.07 14.03
C ASP A 544 59.28 -28.11 15.10
N ALA A 545 57.96 -28.11 14.69
CA ALA A 545 56.68 -28.57 15.36
C ALA A 545 55.87 -27.73 16.44
N ALA A 546 54.57 -27.94 16.86
CA ALA A 546 53.27 -28.40 16.25
C ALA A 546 51.96 -28.38 17.19
N ILE A 547 50.70 -28.30 16.62
CA ILE A 547 49.32 -28.82 17.04
C ILE A 547 48.37 -28.22 18.15
N SER A 548 47.04 -27.98 17.83
CA SER A 548 45.75 -28.36 18.58
C SER A 548 44.45 -27.49 18.28
N ALA A 549 43.20 -28.05 18.29
CA ALA A 549 41.85 -27.40 18.01
C ALA A 549 40.63 -28.34 18.41
N PRO A 550 39.28 -28.22 18.07
CA PRO A 550 38.39 -27.18 17.42
C PRO A 550 36.88 -27.03 17.94
N GLU A 551 36.01 -26.23 17.25
CA GLU A 551 34.49 -26.19 17.21
C GLU A 551 33.64 -25.87 18.51
N THR A 552 32.28 -25.85 18.66
CA THR A 552 31.11 -26.47 17.93
C THR A 552 29.70 -25.78 18.06
N SER A 553 28.93 -25.60 16.95
CA SER A 553 27.42 -25.41 16.83
C SER A 553 26.70 -24.15 17.43
N ALA A 554 25.41 -23.75 17.17
CA ALA A 554 24.22 -24.31 16.46
C ALA A 554 23.24 -23.20 15.86
N LYS A 555 21.99 -23.54 15.44
CA LYS A 555 21.02 -22.68 14.67
C LYS A 555 19.53 -22.94 15.02
N PRO A 556 18.56 -22.02 14.77
CA PRO A 556 17.44 -22.31 13.83
C PRO A 556 16.78 -21.09 13.07
N LYS A 557 15.66 -21.35 12.37
CA LYS A 557 14.77 -20.47 11.52
C LYS A 557 13.28 -20.72 11.93
N PRO A 558 12.17 -20.04 11.47
CA PRO A 558 11.80 -19.78 10.05
C PRO A 558 10.78 -18.63 9.67
N ALA A 559 10.53 -18.43 8.34
CA ALA A 559 9.24 -18.21 7.59
C ALA A 559 8.05 -17.29 8.08
N LYS A 560 7.12 -16.72 7.26
CA LYS A 560 6.88 -16.54 5.78
C LYS A 560 5.70 -15.57 5.46
N LYS A 561 5.72 -14.94 4.25
CA LYS A 561 4.60 -14.57 3.31
C LYS A 561 3.65 -13.34 3.49
N LYS A 562 3.40 -12.70 2.31
CA LYS A 562 2.16 -12.09 1.71
C LYS A 562 1.87 -10.56 1.76
N ASN A 563 1.87 -9.95 0.56
CA ASN A 563 1.12 -8.76 0.10
C ASN A 563 -0.29 -9.19 -0.43
N PRO A 564 -1.19 -8.32 -0.99
CA PRO A 564 -1.16 -6.85 -1.21
C PRO A 564 -2.44 -6.07 -0.76
N ARG A 565 -2.54 -4.78 -1.11
CA ARG A 565 -3.80 -3.99 -1.25
C ARG A 565 -3.69 -3.03 -2.46
N PRO A 566 -4.77 -2.78 -3.23
CA PRO A 566 -4.87 -1.67 -4.19
C PRO A 566 -5.47 -0.39 -3.56
N GLN A 567 -5.50 0.72 -4.32
CA GLN A 567 -6.12 2.01 -3.97
C GLN A 567 -7.31 2.32 -4.89
N GLU A 568 -8.37 2.88 -4.31
CA GLU A 568 -9.52 3.58 -4.93
C GLU A 568 -10.31 4.22 -3.76
N ASP A 569 -11.08 5.31 -3.89
CA ASP A 569 -11.33 6.23 -5.02
C ASP A 569 -11.34 7.67 -4.47
N ASP A 570 -10.96 8.67 -5.27
CA ASP A 570 -10.74 10.05 -4.83
C ASP A 570 -11.74 10.99 -5.54
N ARG A 571 -12.82 11.39 -4.84
CA ARG A 571 -13.88 12.24 -5.42
C ARG A 571 -14.26 13.42 -4.54
N GLN A 572 -13.47 14.49 -4.67
CA GLN A 572 -13.98 15.83 -4.42
C GLN A 572 -14.85 16.27 -5.60
N GLY A 573 -16.10 16.65 -5.33
CA GLY A 573 -17.01 17.30 -6.27
C GLY A 573 -17.67 18.48 -5.57
N SER A 574 -17.66 19.64 -6.20
CA SER A 574 -18.08 20.91 -5.59
C SER A 574 -19.00 21.69 -6.54
N LEU A 575 -19.80 22.60 -5.97
CA LEU A 575 -20.65 23.59 -6.64
C LEU A 575 -21.82 23.04 -7.47
N LEU A 576 -23.01 23.02 -6.86
CA LEU A 576 -23.99 24.10 -7.08
C LEU A 576 -24.93 24.25 -5.87
#